data_AF-A0A4Q3L5U3-F1
#
_entry.id   AF-A0A4Q3L5U3-F1
#
_cell.length_a   1.000
_cell.length_b   1.000
_cell.length_c   1.000
_cell.angle_alpha   90.00
_cell.angle_beta   90.00
_cell.angle_gamma   90.00
#
_symmetry.space_group_name_H-M   'P 1'
#
loop_
_entity.id
_entity.type
_entity.pdbx_description
1 polymer ?
#
loop_
_entity_poly.entity_id
_entity_poly.type
_entity_poly.pdbx_seq_one_letter_code
_entity_poly.pdbx_strand_id
1 'polypeptide(L)'
;RNRVSHSAVRNKRHMQAALAALAGPFGFVAAQGLGERVIFRELFVYGLTLSDLPTCHKVVPMSMAHVAAHQEVRDLVRLLPKLPVGVAATQTDVRRAAS
;
A
#
# COMPACT_ATOMS: atom_id res chain seq x y z
N ARG A 1 3.55 1.07 -9.35
CA ARG A 1 4.23 2.35 -9.71
C ARG A 1 3.22 3.47 -9.54
N ASN A 2 3.31 4.23 -8.46
CA ASN A 2 2.45 5.38 -8.21
C ASN A 2 3.35 6.63 -8.23
N ARG A 3 3.31 7.37 -9.35
CA ARG A 3 3.88 8.72 -9.57
C ARG A 3 5.31 9.08 -9.10
N VAL A 4 6.35 8.30 -9.44
CA VAL A 4 7.76 8.77 -9.27
C VAL A 4 8.56 8.54 -10.55
N SER A 5 8.76 9.61 -11.34
CA SER A 5 9.57 9.63 -12.56
C SER A 5 11.06 9.82 -12.25
N HIS A 6 11.88 9.01 -12.94
CA HIS A 6 13.34 9.00 -13.23
C HIS A 6 14.43 9.59 -12.29
N SER A 7 14.16 10.47 -11.32
CA SER A 7 15.17 10.97 -10.33
C SER A 7 15.10 10.24 -8.98
N ALA A 8 14.62 9.00 -9.00
CA ALA A 8 13.96 8.39 -7.86
C ALA A 8 14.85 7.53 -6.96
N VAL A 9 16.06 7.14 -7.34
CA VAL A 9 16.81 6.11 -6.58
C VAL A 9 17.30 6.62 -5.23
N ARG A 10 17.93 7.80 -5.19
CA ARG A 10 18.39 8.40 -3.93
C ARG A 10 17.21 8.82 -3.06
N ASN A 11 16.22 9.51 -3.64
CA ASN A 11 15.03 9.93 -2.90
C ASN A 11 14.23 8.73 -2.36
N LYS A 12 14.12 7.64 -3.12
CA LYS A 12 13.47 6.41 -2.65
C LYS A 12 14.21 5.76 -1.49
N ARG A 13 15.55 5.70 -1.53
CA ARG A 13 16.36 5.19 -0.41
C ARG A 13 16.17 6.05 0.85
N HIS A 14 16.22 7.36 0.71
CA HIS A 14 16.01 8.30 1.83
C HIS A 14 14.59 8.18 2.41
N MET A 15 13.56 8.12 1.55
CA MET A 15 12.17 7.91 1.99
C MET A 15 11.99 6.56 2.69
N GLN A 16 12.59 5.49 2.19
CA GLN A 16 12.53 4.17 2.83
C GLN A 16 13.16 4.20 4.23
N ALA A 17 14.32 4.84 4.39
CA ALA A 17 14.98 4.98 5.68
C ALA A 17 14.14 5.79 6.68
N ALA A 18 13.55 6.91 6.23
CA ALA A 18 12.68 7.73 7.06
C ALA A 18 11.40 6.99 7.48
N LEU A 19 10.76 6.26 6.57
CA LEU A 19 9.58 5.46 6.86
C LEU A 19 9.90 4.30 7.83
N ALA A 20 11.08 3.68 7.71
CA ALA A 20 11.52 2.65 8.63
C ALA A 20 11.75 3.19 10.06
N ALA A 21 12.33 4.39 10.18
CA ALA A 21 12.54 5.04 11.48
C ALA A 21 11.20 5.41 12.16
N LEU A 22 10.19 5.80 11.38
CA LEU A 22 8.85 6.13 11.88
C LEU A 22 7.97 4.90 12.15
N ALA A 23 8.20 3.77 11.47
CA ALA A 23 7.39 2.57 11.61
C ALA A 23 7.38 2.00 13.04
N GLY A 24 8.52 2.06 13.74
CA GLY A 24 8.65 1.56 15.11
C GLY A 24 7.76 2.33 16.12
N PRO A 25 7.92 3.66 16.26
CA PRO A 25 7.17 4.45 17.23
C PRO A 25 5.67 4.56 16.96
N PHE A 26 5.25 4.55 15.68
CA PHE A 26 3.87 4.83 15.30
C PHE A 26 3.07 3.57 14.91
N GLY A 27 3.69 2.39 14.92
CA GLY A 27 2.99 1.12 14.69
C GLY A 27 2.38 1.01 13.29
N PHE A 28 3.14 1.30 12.23
CA PHE A 28 2.69 1.10 10.86
C PHE A 28 3.69 0.27 10.04
N VAL A 29 3.20 -0.38 8.98
CA VAL A 29 4.02 -1.20 8.08
C VAL A 29 4.11 -0.51 6.72
N ALA A 30 5.33 -0.25 6.26
CA ALA A 30 5.55 0.26 4.92
C ALA A 30 5.24 -0.83 3.88
N ALA A 31 4.28 -0.55 2.99
CA ALA A 31 3.84 -1.45 1.93
C ALA A 31 4.19 -0.89 0.55
N GLN A 32 4.36 -1.77 -0.44
CA GLN A 32 4.37 -1.34 -1.83
C GLN A 32 2.94 -0.96 -2.25
N GLY A 33 2.75 0.29 -2.67
CA GLY A 33 1.44 0.78 -3.12
C GLY A 33 1.02 0.23 -4.48
N LEU A 34 -0.26 0.43 -4.80
CA LEU A 34 -0.86 0.09 -6.08
C LEU A 34 -0.32 1.00 -7.20
N GLY A 35 -0.12 0.44 -8.39
CA GLY A 35 0.18 1.22 -9.58
C GLY A 35 -1.01 2.00 -10.09
N GLU A 36 -0.77 3.19 -10.62
CA GLU A 36 -1.81 3.97 -11.31
C GLU A 36 -2.14 3.27 -12.63
N ARG A 37 -3.40 2.84 -12.81
CA ARG A 37 -3.87 2.10 -13.99
C ARG A 37 -5.31 2.47 -14.33
N VAL A 38 -5.67 2.44 -15.62
CA VAL A 38 -7.02 2.79 -16.11
C VAL A 38 -8.09 1.78 -15.67
N ILE A 39 -7.71 0.51 -15.44
CA ILE A 39 -8.61 -0.55 -14.98
C ILE A 39 -9.44 -0.15 -13.74
N PHE A 40 -8.89 0.61 -12.80
CA PHE A 40 -9.65 1.04 -11.62
C PHE A 40 -10.84 1.94 -11.99
N ARG A 41 -10.70 2.77 -13.02
CA ARG A 41 -11.80 3.63 -13.52
C ARG A 41 -12.80 2.83 -14.34
N GLU A 42 -12.34 1.87 -15.13
CA GLU A 42 -13.21 1.00 -15.93
C GLU A 42 -14.10 0.15 -15.04
N LEU A 43 -13.52 -0.50 -14.02
CA LEU A 43 -14.27 -1.33 -13.07
C LEU A 43 -15.23 -0.51 -12.20
N PHE A 44 -14.88 0.73 -11.88
CA PHE A 44 -15.69 1.62 -11.05
C PHE A 44 -17.08 1.88 -11.64
N VAL A 45 -17.19 2.02 -12.97
CA VAL A 45 -18.48 2.24 -13.66
C VAL A 45 -19.44 1.07 -13.44
N TYR A 46 -18.90 -0.14 -13.26
CA TYR A 46 -19.67 -1.36 -13.05
C TYR A 46 -19.79 -1.76 -11.57
N GLY A 47 -19.20 -0.99 -10.66
CA GLY A 47 -19.10 -1.36 -9.24
C GLY A 47 -18.29 -2.64 -8.98
N LEU A 48 -17.40 -3.00 -9.91
CA LEU A 48 -16.57 -4.21 -9.83
C LEU A 48 -15.22 -3.93 -9.15
N THR A 49 -14.61 -4.98 -8.61
CA THR A 49 -13.26 -4.91 -8.02
C THR A 49 -12.27 -5.82 -8.75
N LEU A 50 -10.99 -5.67 -8.44
CA LEU A 50 -9.94 -6.54 -8.98
C LEU A 50 -10.09 -8.01 -8.55
N SER A 51 -10.81 -8.29 -7.46
CA SER A 51 -11.07 -9.65 -7.00
C SER A 51 -12.15 -10.35 -7.82
N ASP A 52 -13.01 -9.59 -8.51
CA ASP A 52 -14.14 -10.11 -9.30
C ASP A 52 -13.77 -10.40 -10.77
N LEU A 53 -12.59 -9.93 -11.18
CA LEU A 53 -12.01 -10.12 -12.50
C LEU A 53 -12.13 -11.53 -13.09
N PRO A 54 -11.75 -12.62 -12.39
CA PRO A 54 -11.86 -13.97 -12.94
C PRO A 54 -13.29 -14.36 -13.35
N THR A 55 -14.31 -13.76 -12.73
CA THR A 55 -15.73 -14.07 -12.99
C THR A 55 -16.37 -13.09 -13.99
N CYS A 56 -15.85 -11.86 -14.10
CA CYS A 56 -16.44 -10.79 -14.94
C CYS A 56 -15.78 -10.62 -16.32
N HIS A 57 -15.16 -11.67 -16.88
CA HIS A 57 -14.45 -11.64 -18.17
C HIS A 57 -15.31 -11.18 -19.37
N LYS A 58 -16.64 -11.15 -19.21
CA LYS A 58 -17.60 -10.68 -20.22
C LYS A 58 -17.78 -9.15 -20.23
N VAL A 59 -17.43 -8.48 -19.12
CA VAL A 59 -17.63 -7.02 -18.93
C VAL A 59 -16.36 -6.25 -19.26
N VAL A 60 -15.19 -6.78 -18.88
CA VAL A 60 -13.89 -6.17 -19.15
C VAL A 60 -12.95 -7.22 -19.74
N PRO A 61 -12.35 -6.99 -20.92
CA PRO A 61 -11.39 -7.91 -21.51
C PRO A 61 -10.14 -8.03 -20.63
N MET A 62 -9.62 -9.25 -20.49
CA MET A 62 -8.44 -9.50 -19.68
C MET A 62 -7.16 -9.02 -20.37
N SER A 63 -6.33 -8.29 -19.61
CA SER A 63 -5.02 -7.80 -20.04
C SER A 63 -3.95 -8.17 -19.00
N MET A 64 -2.69 -8.27 -19.43
CA MET A 64 -1.55 -8.46 -18.51
C MET A 64 -1.45 -7.35 -17.45
N ALA A 65 -1.91 -6.14 -17.77
CA ALA A 65 -2.00 -5.05 -16.79
C ALA A 65 -2.96 -5.36 -15.64
N HIS A 66 -4.02 -6.11 -15.91
CA HIS A 66 -5.05 -6.52 -14.96
C HIS A 66 -4.51 -7.57 -13.99
N VAL A 67 -3.79 -8.56 -14.54
CA VAL A 67 -3.11 -9.60 -13.76
C VAL A 67 -2.10 -8.97 -12.81
N ALA A 68 -1.30 -8.00 -13.28
CA ALA A 68 -0.36 -7.29 -12.44
C ALA A 68 -1.06 -6.49 -11.33
N ALA A 69 -2.18 -5.82 -11.64
CA ALA A 69 -2.95 -5.07 -10.64
C ALA A 69 -3.53 -6.00 -9.56
N HIS A 70 -4.07 -7.15 -9.93
CA HIS A 70 -4.56 -8.16 -8.99
C HIS A 70 -3.43 -8.70 -8.10
N GLN A 71 -2.25 -8.91 -8.66
CA GLN A 71 -1.08 -9.35 -7.89
C GLN A 71 -0.62 -8.28 -6.88
N GLU A 72 -0.60 -7.00 -7.26
CA GLU A 72 -0.28 -5.89 -6.35
C GLU A 72 -1.26 -5.81 -5.17
N VAL A 73 -2.57 -6.00 -5.41
CA VAL A 73 -3.58 -6.09 -4.34
C VAL A 73 -3.34 -7.29 -3.43
N ARG A 74 -3.05 -8.46 -4.01
CA ARG A 74 -2.76 -9.67 -3.22
C ARG A 74 -1.54 -9.48 -2.33
N ASP A 75 -0.51 -8.81 -2.83
CA ASP A 75 0.69 -8.51 -2.06
C ASP A 75 0.40 -7.53 -0.91
N LEU A 76 -0.52 -6.58 -1.10
CA LEU A 76 -0.98 -5.70 -0.03
C LEU A 76 -1.79 -6.48 1.04
N VAL A 77 -2.72 -7.34 0.62
CA VAL A 77 -3.52 -8.17 1.54
C VAL A 77 -2.64 -9.11 2.38
N ARG A 78 -1.56 -9.64 1.80
CA ARG A 78 -0.57 -10.46 2.52
C ARG A 78 0.18 -9.72 3.63
N LEU A 79 0.14 -8.39 3.64
CA LEU A 79 0.73 -7.59 4.71
C LEU A 79 -0.22 -7.41 5.90
N LEU A 80 -1.54 -7.61 5.73
CA LEU A 80 -2.52 -7.46 6.81
C LEU A 80 -2.17 -8.24 8.09
N PRO A 81 -1.74 -9.52 8.02
CA PRO A 81 -1.35 -10.26 9.23
C PRO A 81 -0.08 -9.73 9.91
N LYS A 82 0.72 -8.91 9.22
CA LYS A 82 1.97 -8.32 9.74
C LYS A 82 1.76 -6.97 10.39
N LEU A 83 0.54 -6.43 10.37
CA LEU A 83 0.24 -5.17 11.04
C LEU A 83 0.38 -5.36 12.56
N PRO A 84 1.00 -4.40 13.26
CA PRO A 84 1.03 -4.41 14.72
C PRO A 84 -0.39 -4.23 15.24
N VAL A 85 -0.93 -5.28 15.85
CA VAL A 85 -2.26 -5.25 16.48
C VAL A 85 -2.08 -4.72 17.89
N GLY A 86 -2.26 -3.41 18.05
CA GLY A 86 -2.16 -2.72 19.35
C GLY A 86 -1.09 -1.64 19.35
N VAL A 87 -1.53 -0.40 19.22
CA VAL A 87 -0.74 0.74 19.69
C VAL A 87 -0.96 0.79 21.19
N ALA A 88 0.01 0.31 21.97
CA ALA A 88 0.12 0.76 23.36
C ALA A 88 0.41 2.25 23.28
N ALA A 89 -0.55 3.07 23.73
CA ALA A 89 -0.44 4.51 23.74
C ALA A 89 0.87 4.95 24.42
N THR A 90 1.83 5.43 23.63
CA THR A 90 3.01 6.13 24.15
C THR A 90 2.59 7.52 24.59
N GLN A 91 1.96 7.59 25.77
CA GLN A 91 1.65 8.85 26.44
C GLN A 91 2.00 8.75 27.92
N THR A 92 3.29 8.73 28.31
CA THR A 92 3.69 9.16 29.67
C THR A 92 5.13 9.63 29.92
N ASP A 93 6.14 9.37 29.07
CA ASP A 93 7.55 9.60 29.50
C ASP A 93 8.24 10.87 28.98
N VAL A 94 7.49 11.95 28.69
CA VAL A 94 8.09 13.29 28.47
C VAL A 94 7.96 14.19 29.70
N ARG A 95 7.19 13.81 30.73
CA ARG A 95 7.02 14.60 31.97
C ARG A 95 8.04 14.29 33.08
N ARG A 96 8.89 13.27 32.93
CA ARG A 96 9.85 12.86 33.98
C ARG A 96 11.26 13.44 33.83
N ALA A 97 11.54 14.17 32.74
CA ALA A 97 12.83 14.82 32.51
C ALA A 97 12.85 16.32 32.95
N ALA A 98 11.79 16.79 33.62
CA ALA A 98 11.65 18.16 34.09
C ALA A 98 11.32 18.25 35.60
N SER A 99 11.79 17.30 36.41
CA SER A 99 11.74 17.35 37.87
C SER A 99 13.04 16.85 38.47
#